data_AF-A0A7Y6PIS1-F1
#
_entry.id   AF-A0A7Y6PIS1-F1
#
_cell.length_a   1.000
_cell.length_b   1.000
_cell.length_c   1.000
_cell.angle_alpha   90.00
_cell.angle_beta   90.00
_cell.angle_gamma   90.00
#
_symmetry.space_group_name_H-M   'P 1'
#
loop_
_entity.id
_entity.type
_entity.pdbx_description
1 polymer ?
#
loop_
_entity_poly.entity_id
_entity_poly.type
_entity_poly.pdbx_seq_one_letter_code
_entity_poly.pdbx_strand_id
1 'polypeptide(L)'
;IPRIAIVGKPNVGKSSLVNKLLGSNRVIVSDIAGTTRDAIDTTIMHNGNEYIFIDTAGLRKKNKIKEELERYSIIRTVSAVERADVVVLLIDATEGVTEQDAKIA
;
A
#
# COMPACT_ATOMS: atom_id res chain seq x y z
N ILE A 1 -10.65 -7.50 -10.60
CA ILE A 1 -9.62 -6.45 -10.52
C ILE A 1 -8.60 -6.90 -9.49
N PRO A 2 -7.35 -7.18 -9.88
CA PRO A 2 -6.33 -7.67 -8.95
C PRO A 2 -6.10 -6.71 -7.79
N ARG A 3 -6.05 -7.25 -6.57
CA ARG A 3 -5.76 -6.52 -5.33
C ARG A 3 -4.29 -6.67 -4.98
N ILE A 4 -3.59 -5.55 -4.89
CA ILE A 4 -2.14 -5.48 -4.66
C ILE A 4 -1.89 -4.85 -3.29
N ALA A 5 -1.24 -5.59 -2.40
CA ALA A 5 -0.68 -5.06 -1.16
C ALA A 5 0.79 -4.68 -1.38
N ILE A 6 1.22 -3.54 -0.84
CA ILE A 6 2.64 -3.20 -0.72
C ILE A 6 3.03 -3.23 0.75
N VAL A 7 3.88 -4.19 1.10
CA VAL A 7 4.39 -4.43 2.46
C VAL A 7 5.89 -4.16 2.52
N GLY A 8 6.43 -4.09 3.74
CA GLY A 8 7.85 -3.83 3.98
C GLY A 8 8.06 -2.95 5.21
N LYS A 9 9.30 -2.88 5.69
CA LYS A 9 9.63 -2.16 6.94
C LYS A 9 9.22 -0.68 6.91
N PRO A 10 9.05 -0.03 8.06
CA PRO A 10 8.80 1.42 8.12
C PRO A 10 9.81 2.20 7.25
N ASN A 11 9.34 3.25 6.58
CA ASN A 11 10.18 4.16 5.78
C ASN A 11 10.89 3.60 4.55
N VAL A 12 10.71 2.32 4.19
CA VAL A 12 11.30 1.66 2.98
C VAL A 12 10.84 2.23 1.62
N GLY A 13 10.12 3.35 1.61
CA GLY A 13 9.69 4.01 0.36
C GLY A 13 8.34 3.59 -0.20
N LYS A 14 7.54 2.77 0.51
CA LYS A 14 6.21 2.31 0.05
C LYS A 14 5.32 3.43 -0.47
N SER A 15 5.21 4.53 0.27
CA SER A 15 4.37 5.68 -0.13
C SER A 15 4.90 6.37 -1.38
N SER A 16 6.23 6.46 -1.52
CA SER A 16 6.88 7.05 -2.69
C SER A 16 6.59 6.21 -3.94
N LEU A 17 6.65 4.88 -3.82
CA LEU A 17 6.31 3.95 -4.90
C LEU A 17 4.85 4.10 -5.35
N VAL A 18 3.90 4.04 -4.42
CA VAL A 18 2.47 4.20 -4.74
C VAL A 18 2.19 5.58 -5.34
N ASN A 19 2.75 6.65 -4.78
CA ASN A 19 2.56 7.99 -5.33
C ASN A 19 3.13 8.13 -6.74
N LYS A 20 4.25 7.46 -7.05
CA LYS A 20 4.81 7.43 -8.40
C LYS A 20 3.88 6.70 -9.36
N LEU A 21 3.37 5.53 -8.98
CA LEU A 21 2.40 4.76 -9.78
C LEU A 21 1.11 5.55 -10.04
N LEU A 22 0.64 6.28 -9.02
CA LEU A 22 -0.53 7.16 -9.13
C LEU A 22 -0.27 8.35 -10.04
N GLY A 23 0.88 9.01 -9.93
CA GLY A 23 1.23 10.18 -10.74
C GLY A 23 1.49 9.85 -12.21
N SER A 24 1.99 8.66 -12.50
CA SER A 24 2.30 8.21 -13.87
C SER A 24 1.06 7.81 -14.68
N ASN A 25 -0.05 7.44 -14.03
CA ASN A 25 -1.24 6.93 -14.72
C ASN A 25 -2.56 7.47 -14.13
N ARG A 26 -2.64 8.78 -13.83
CA ARG A 26 -3.86 9.36 -13.24
C ARG A 26 -5.07 9.23 -14.17
N VAL A 27 -5.87 8.19 -13.95
CA VAL A 27 -7.33 8.25 -14.03
C VAL A 27 -7.81 7.86 -12.64
N ILE A 28 -8.07 8.87 -11.78
CA ILE A 28 -8.72 8.64 -10.50
C ILE A 28 -10.21 8.46 -10.83
N VAL A 29 -10.67 7.22 -10.91
CA VAL A 29 -12.10 6.94 -11.03
C VAL A 29 -12.71 7.03 -9.63
N SER A 30 -13.59 8.00 -9.42
CA SER A 30 -14.48 8.01 -8.25
C SER A 30 -15.65 8.92 -8.55
N ASP A 31 -16.84 8.35 -8.80
CA ASP A 31 -18.11 9.08 -8.76
C ASP A 31 -19.34 8.19 -8.43
N ILE A 32 -19.16 6.97 -7.88
CA ILE A 32 -20.31 6.11 -7.52
C ILE A 32 -20.57 6.18 -6.00
N ALA A 33 -21.57 7.00 -5.62
CA ALA A 33 -22.18 6.93 -4.30
C ALA A 33 -22.83 5.55 -4.12
N GLY A 34 -22.29 4.74 -3.20
CA GLY A 34 -22.74 3.36 -2.97
C GLY A 34 -21.61 2.35 -2.73
N THR A 35 -20.34 2.71 -2.89
CA THR A 35 -19.20 1.82 -2.60
C THR A 35 -18.76 1.94 -1.14
N THR A 36 -19.57 1.45 -0.20
CA THR A 36 -19.07 1.19 1.16
C THR A 36 -18.34 -0.16 1.15
N ARG A 37 -17.01 -0.13 1.02
CA ARG A 37 -16.11 -1.15 1.58
C ARG A 37 -14.68 -0.61 1.58
N ASP A 38 -14.38 0.06 2.69
CA ASP A 38 -13.05 0.48 3.15
C ASP A 38 -12.44 1.69 2.41
N ALA A 39 -12.59 2.88 3.00
CA ALA A 39 -12.11 4.19 2.52
C ALA A 39 -10.56 4.35 2.42
N ILE A 40 -9.85 3.27 2.14
CA ILE A 40 -8.42 3.08 2.35
C ILE A 40 -7.73 2.54 1.08
N ASP A 41 -8.45 1.91 0.17
CA ASP A 41 -7.90 1.31 -1.05
C ASP A 41 -7.89 2.34 -2.22
N THR A 42 -6.96 2.18 -3.17
CA THR A 42 -6.81 3.08 -4.33
C THR A 42 -6.82 2.30 -5.63
N THR A 43 -7.77 2.62 -6.51
CA THR A 43 -7.80 2.12 -7.88
C THR A 43 -6.77 2.82 -8.76
N ILE A 44 -6.05 2.06 -9.58
CA ILE A 44 -5.07 2.54 -10.56
C ILE A 44 -5.34 1.87 -11.92
N MET A 45 -5.32 2.67 -12.99
CA MET A 45 -5.26 2.16 -14.36
C MET A 45 -3.81 2.11 -14.82
N HIS A 46 -3.33 0.98 -15.33
CA HIS A 46 -2.00 0.86 -15.90
C HIS A 46 -2.04 0.00 -17.16
N ASN A 47 -1.54 0.54 -18.28
CA ASN A 47 -1.56 -0.11 -19.59
C ASN A 47 -2.94 -0.67 -19.98
N GLY A 48 -4.01 0.09 -19.71
CA GLY A 48 -5.39 -0.29 -20.01
C GLY A 48 -6.03 -1.27 -19.02
N ASN A 49 -5.30 -1.73 -17.99
CA ASN A 49 -5.81 -2.65 -16.98
C ASN A 49 -6.05 -1.93 -15.64
N GLU A 50 -7.08 -2.34 -14.92
CA GLU A 50 -7.41 -1.82 -13.60
C GLU A 50 -6.76 -2.67 -12.49
N TYR A 51 -6.29 -2.01 -11.44
CA TYR A 51 -5.70 -2.61 -10.24
C TYR A 51 -6.21 -1.89 -9.00
N ILE A 52 -6.37 -2.61 -7.90
CA ILE A 52 -6.73 -2.04 -6.59
C ILE A 52 -5.53 -2.18 -5.66
N PHE A 53 -4.94 -1.06 -5.26
CA PHE A 53 -3.92 -1.03 -4.21
C PHE A 53 -4.62 -0.93 -2.87
N ILE A 54 -4.44 -1.93 -2.02
CA ILE A 54 -5.13 -1.99 -0.74
C ILE A 54 -4.34 -1.33 0.40
N ASP A 55 -5.05 -0.89 1.44
CA ASP A 55 -4.50 -0.32 2.67
C ASP A 55 -3.63 0.96 2.50
N THR A 56 -3.92 1.76 1.49
CA THR A 56 -3.16 2.98 1.14
C THR A 56 -3.40 4.20 2.07
N ALA A 57 -4.31 4.16 3.06
CA ALA A 57 -4.57 5.32 3.91
C ALA A 57 -3.35 5.76 4.73
N GLY A 58 -2.49 4.81 5.15
CA GLY A 58 -1.20 5.12 5.78
C GLY A 58 -0.23 5.82 4.84
N LEU A 59 -0.36 5.61 3.53
CA LEU A 59 0.45 6.25 2.50
C LEU A 59 -0.05 7.67 2.18
N ARG A 60 -1.35 7.92 2.34
CA ARG A 60 -2.01 9.23 2.11
C ARG A 60 -1.89 10.20 3.31
N LYS A 61 -1.79 9.71 4.55
CA LYS A 61 -1.86 10.49 5.79
C LYS A 61 -0.53 11.10 6.29
N LYS A 62 0.48 11.30 5.42
CA LYS A 62 1.89 11.53 5.78
C LYS A 62 2.26 12.72 6.69
N ASN A 63 1.32 13.47 7.29
CA ASN A 63 1.63 14.70 8.02
C ASN A 63 1.53 14.69 9.56
N LYS A 64 1.02 13.67 10.27
CA LYS A 64 0.73 13.91 11.72
C LYS A 64 0.92 12.86 12.81
N ILE A 65 1.41 11.64 12.60
CA ILE A 65 1.50 10.69 13.74
C ILE A 65 2.80 9.89 13.67
N LYS A 66 3.70 10.15 14.62
CA LYS A 66 4.85 9.31 14.98
C LYS A 66 4.50 8.68 16.34
N GLU A 67 4.90 7.43 16.55
CA GLU A 67 4.89 6.65 17.81
C GLU A 67 3.79 5.60 18.05
N GLU A 68 2.49 5.79 17.72
CA GLU A 68 1.49 4.69 17.89
C GLU A 68 1.49 3.62 16.77
N LEU A 69 2.36 3.75 15.77
CA LEU A 69 2.23 3.08 14.48
C LEU A 69 2.72 1.62 14.41
N GLU A 70 3.57 1.13 15.31
CA GLU A 70 4.20 -0.20 15.12
C GLU A 70 3.23 -1.37 15.28
N ARG A 71 2.44 -1.42 16.36
CA ARG A 71 1.43 -2.49 16.54
C ARG A 71 0.34 -2.42 15.48
N TYR A 72 -0.10 -1.20 15.16
CA TYR A 72 -1.05 -0.98 14.06
C TYR A 72 -0.45 -1.38 12.71
N SER A 73 0.86 -1.26 12.50
CA SER A 73 1.52 -1.67 11.26
C SER A 73 1.44 -3.17 11.07
N ILE A 74 1.58 -3.99 12.12
CA ILE A 74 1.48 -5.45 12.01
C ILE A 74 0.06 -5.86 11.64
N ILE A 75 -0.95 -5.37 12.36
CA ILE A 75 -2.37 -5.68 12.09
C ILE A 75 -2.75 -5.28 10.67
N ARG A 76 -2.26 -4.12 10.22
CA ARG A 76 -2.48 -3.62 8.85
C ARG A 76 -1.77 -4.47 7.79
N THR A 77 -0.53 -4.90 8.04
CA THR A 77 0.18 -5.83 7.15
C THR A 77 -0.59 -7.15 7.03
N VAL A 78 -1.03 -7.74 8.14
CA VAL A 78 -1.79 -9.00 8.13
C VAL A 78 -3.09 -8.84 7.34
N SER A 79 -3.88 -7.80 7.64
CA SER A 79 -5.13 -7.52 6.93
C SER A 79 -4.92 -7.24 5.44
N ALA A 80 -3.83 -6.56 5.07
CA ALA A 80 -3.48 -6.33 3.68
C ALA A 80 -3.12 -7.65 2.98
N VAL A 81 -2.32 -8.51 3.61
CA VAL A 81 -1.97 -9.82 3.04
C VAL A 81 -3.21 -10.68 2.82
N GLU A 82 -4.13 -10.75 3.78
CA GLU A 82 -5.39 -11.52 3.66
C GLU A 82 -6.32 -11.04 2.54
N ARG A 83 -6.32 -9.73 2.25
CA ARG A 83 -7.19 -9.11 1.24
C ARG A 83 -6.54 -9.04 -0.15
N ALA A 84 -5.24 -9.35 -0.28
CA ALA A 84 -4.49 -9.22 -1.51
C ALA A 84 -4.58 -10.49 -2.38
N ASP A 85 -4.65 -10.28 -3.69
CA ASP A 85 -4.34 -11.34 -4.66
C ASP A 85 -2.82 -11.42 -4.91
N VAL A 86 -2.12 -10.28 -4.76
CA VAL A 86 -0.66 -10.16 -4.92
C VAL A 86 -0.08 -9.30 -3.80
N VAL A 87 0.95 -9.81 -3.13
CA VAL A 87 1.70 -9.08 -2.11
C VAL A 87 3.09 -8.72 -2.65
N VAL A 88 3.45 -7.44 -2.58
CA VAL A 88 4.75 -6.91 -2.98
C VAL A 88 5.52 -6.51 -1.74
N LEU A 89 6.58 -7.25 -1.41
CA LEU A 89 7.54 -6.87 -0.37
C LEU A 89 8.56 -5.88 -0.94
N LEU A 90 8.57 -4.66 -0.38
CA LEU A 90 9.52 -3.62 -0.75
C LEU A 90 10.70 -3.63 0.21
N ILE A 91 11.91 -3.71 -0.35
CA ILE A 91 13.19 -3.76 0.37
C ILE A 91 14.01 -2.52 -0.01
N ASP A 92 14.71 -1.94 0.98
CA ASP A 92 15.63 -0.83 0.73
C ASP A 92 16.93 -1.39 0.13
N ALA A 93 17.23 -1.02 -1.11
CA ALA A 93 18.44 -1.49 -1.79
C ALA A 93 19.75 -1.01 -1.12
N THR A 94 19.71 0.10 -0.37
CA THR A 94 20.88 0.64 0.34
C THR A 94 21.21 -0.14 1.60
N GLU A 95 20.21 -0.79 2.21
CA GLU A 95 20.37 -1.63 3.40
C GLU A 95 20.41 -3.13 3.07
N GLY A 96 19.91 -3.52 1.89
CA GLY A 96 19.74 -4.92 1.52
C GLY A 96 18.62 -5.60 2.32
N VAL A 97 18.67 -6.93 2.38
CA VAL A 97 17.70 -7.73 3.15
C VAL A 97 18.07 -7.67 4.63
N THR A 98 17.15 -7.19 5.47
CA THR A 98 17.31 -7.11 6.92
C THR A 98 16.50 -8.19 7.65
N GLU A 99 16.78 -8.40 8.94
CA GLU A 99 15.99 -9.31 9.79
C GLU A 99 14.51 -8.86 9.88
N GLN A 100 14.25 -7.55 9.82
CA GLN A 100 12.88 -7.04 9.82
C GLN A 100 12.15 -7.38 8.53
N ASP A 101 12.84 -7.39 7.38
CA ASP A 101 12.25 -7.82 6.11
C ASP A 101 11.90 -9.31 6.16
N ALA A 102 12.78 -10.13 6.75
CA ALA A 102 12.52 -11.57 6.94
C ALA A 102 11.35 -11.86 7.90
N LYS A 103 11.05 -10.97 8.86
CA LYS A 103 9.88 -11.10 9.75
C LYS A 103 8.56 -10.70 9.08
N ILE A 104 8.63 -9.93 7.98
CA ILE A 104 7.47 -9.48 7.22
C ILE A 104 7.12 -10.47 6.09
N ALA A 105 8.13 -11.14 5.54
CA ALA A 105 8.00 -12.19 4.52
C ALA A 105 7.37 -13.47 5.09
#